data_AF-A0A0B8ZG82-F1
#
_entry.id   AF-A0A0B8ZG82-F1
#
_cell.length_a   1.000
_cell.length_b   1.000
_cell.length_c   1.000
_cell.angle_alpha   90.00
_cell.angle_beta   90.00
_cell.angle_gamma   90.00
#
_symmetry.space_group_name_H-M   'P 1'
#
loop_
_entity.id
_entity.type
_entity.pdbx_description
1 polymer ?
#
loop_
_entity_poly.entity_id
_entity_poly.type
_entity_poly.pdbx_seq_one_letter_code
_entity_poly.pdbx_strand_id
1 'polypeptide(L)'
;MPEDNVCGVKTDADRAVEAQRAEWEALGIYRDLIEFPDGWWHSVARLGLAPGAVTQTLSGKPASRKLIWPHGDQVETSLSVWTQPNSWHHFCCDHVVTFSLVPLAADRTLLRTSWLVHEDAVEGVDYDVDKLTEVWRATNAQDGRLAENNHAGIKTDGYQPGPYSNEEKLVDAFKSFYVVKSLEALEPAATEG
;
A
#
# COMPACT_ATOMS: atom_id res chain seq x y z
N MET A 1 -5.55 -0.08 -10.72
CA MET A 1 -6.46 -1.11 -11.24
C MET A 1 -7.07 -0.56 -12.51
N PRO A 2 -7.08 -1.30 -13.64
CA PRO A 2 -7.86 -0.87 -14.79
C PRO A 2 -9.34 -0.84 -14.38
N GLU A 3 -10.04 0.21 -14.79
CA GLU A 3 -11.48 0.32 -14.61
C GLU A 3 -12.13 -0.87 -15.32
N ASP A 4 -13.02 -1.60 -14.64
CA ASP A 4 -13.84 -2.65 -15.28
C ASP A 4 -14.80 -1.96 -16.26
N ASN A 5 -14.30 -1.65 -17.46
CA ASN A 5 -15.01 -0.87 -18.44
C ASN A 5 -16.04 -1.78 -19.13
N VAL A 6 -17.33 -1.52 -18.86
CA VAL A 6 -18.51 -2.27 -19.33
C VAL A 6 -18.66 -2.29 -20.88
N CYS A 7 -17.68 -1.77 -21.63
CA CYS A 7 -17.69 -1.71 -23.09
C CYS A 7 -16.51 -2.43 -23.78
N GLY A 8 -15.54 -3.00 -23.04
CA GLY A 8 -14.39 -3.70 -23.64
C GLY A 8 -13.42 -2.81 -24.42
N VAL A 9 -13.60 -1.48 -24.40
CA VAL A 9 -12.67 -0.50 -24.95
C VAL A 9 -11.67 -0.13 -23.86
N LYS A 10 -10.40 -0.48 -24.05
CA LYS A 10 -9.30 -0.06 -23.17
C LYS A 10 -9.19 1.47 -23.17
N THR A 11 -9.13 2.07 -21.99
CA THR A 11 -8.91 3.51 -21.80
C THR A 11 -7.46 3.89 -22.13
N ASP A 12 -7.16 5.19 -22.21
CA ASP A 12 -5.76 5.66 -22.31
C ASP A 12 -4.93 5.26 -21.09
N ALA A 13 -5.55 5.23 -19.90
CA ALA A 13 -4.91 4.76 -18.67
C ALA A 13 -4.56 3.27 -18.77
N ASP A 14 -5.47 2.43 -19.29
CA ASP A 14 -5.21 1.00 -19.47
C ASP A 14 -4.05 0.76 -20.44
N ARG A 15 -3.95 1.54 -21.53
CA ARG A 15 -2.83 1.47 -22.46
C ARG A 15 -1.51 1.86 -21.83
N ALA A 16 -1.50 2.91 -21.00
CA ALA A 16 -0.30 3.37 -20.30
C ALA A 16 0.20 2.31 -19.30
N VAL A 17 -0.71 1.68 -18.57
CA VAL A 17 -0.38 0.57 -17.66
C VAL A 17 0.22 -0.61 -18.41
N GLU A 18 -0.36 -1.02 -19.54
CA GLU A 18 0.18 -2.13 -20.33
C GLU A 18 1.57 -1.82 -20.92
N ALA A 19 1.79 -0.58 -21.37
CA ALA A 19 3.10 -0.15 -21.86
C ALA A 19 4.17 -0.22 -20.74
N GLN A 20 3.83 0.25 -19.54
CA GLN A 20 4.73 0.14 -18.37
C GLN A 20 5.00 -1.32 -18.00
N ARG A 21 3.99 -2.21 -18.06
CA ARG A 21 4.19 -3.64 -17.80
C ARG A 21 5.13 -4.28 -18.81
N ALA A 22 5.01 -3.94 -20.10
CA ALA A 22 5.91 -4.42 -21.15
C ALA A 22 7.35 -3.92 -20.95
N GLU A 23 7.52 -2.67 -20.52
CA GLU A 23 8.84 -2.13 -20.15
C GLU A 23 9.46 -2.90 -18.97
N TRP A 24 8.68 -3.12 -17.90
CA TRP A 24 9.16 -3.90 -16.74
C TRP A 24 9.54 -5.33 -17.13
N GLU A 25 8.77 -5.97 -18.02
CA GLU A 25 9.10 -7.28 -18.56
C GLU A 25 10.41 -7.28 -19.35
N ALA A 26 10.61 -6.29 -20.22
CA ALA A 26 11.85 -6.14 -20.99
C ALA A 26 13.08 -5.90 -20.09
N LEU A 27 12.89 -5.26 -18.94
CA LEU A 27 13.91 -5.05 -17.91
C LEU A 27 14.13 -6.26 -16.99
N GLY A 28 13.35 -7.34 -17.16
CA GLY A 28 13.42 -8.54 -16.32
C GLY A 28 12.91 -8.30 -14.88
N ILE A 29 12.11 -7.25 -14.67
CA ILE A 29 11.58 -6.87 -13.36
C ILE A 29 10.24 -7.59 -13.13
N TYR A 30 10.02 -8.06 -11.90
CA TYR A 30 8.76 -8.68 -11.49
C TYR A 30 7.56 -7.73 -11.68
N ARG A 31 6.52 -8.14 -12.40
CA ARG A 31 5.37 -7.29 -12.79
C ARG A 31 4.00 -7.87 -12.43
N ASP A 32 3.96 -9.11 -11.99
CA ASP A 32 2.70 -9.82 -11.79
C ASP A 32 2.00 -9.36 -10.52
N LEU A 33 0.67 -9.32 -10.58
CA LEU A 33 -0.16 -9.01 -9.44
C LEU A 33 -0.38 -10.30 -8.65
N ILE A 34 -0.05 -10.27 -7.37
CA ILE A 34 -0.44 -11.31 -6.40
C ILE A 34 -1.53 -10.71 -5.54
N GLU A 35 -2.70 -11.34 -5.50
CA GLU A 35 -3.81 -10.94 -4.63
C GLU A 35 -4.29 -12.14 -3.84
N PHE A 36 -3.85 -12.23 -2.58
CA PHE A 36 -4.32 -13.20 -1.59
C PHE A 36 -4.50 -14.63 -2.13
N PRO A 37 -3.50 -15.21 -2.83
CA PRO A 37 -3.63 -16.53 -3.45
C PRO A 37 -3.99 -17.57 -2.39
N ASP A 38 -4.93 -18.46 -2.66
CA ASP A 38 -5.36 -19.51 -1.72
C ASP A 38 -5.81 -19.00 -0.33
N GLY A 39 -6.33 -17.76 -0.26
CA GLY A 39 -6.74 -17.13 1.02
C GLY A 39 -5.56 -16.72 1.90
N TRP A 40 -4.38 -16.55 1.30
CA TRP A 40 -3.13 -16.20 1.98
C TRP A 40 -3.11 -14.73 2.44
N TRP A 41 -2.09 -14.37 3.23
CA TRP A 41 -2.05 -13.15 4.04
C TRP A 41 -1.48 -11.93 3.33
N HIS A 42 -1.14 -12.00 2.03
CA HIS A 42 -0.51 -10.87 1.35
C HIS A 42 -0.94 -10.65 -0.08
N SER A 43 -0.75 -9.42 -0.53
CA SER A 43 -0.84 -8.98 -1.91
C SER A 43 0.42 -8.22 -2.29
N VAL A 44 0.85 -8.37 -3.54
CA VAL A 44 1.99 -7.66 -4.12
C VAL A 44 1.57 -7.07 -5.45
N ALA A 45 1.80 -5.77 -5.62
CA ALA A 45 1.58 -5.10 -6.89
C ALA A 45 2.76 -4.19 -7.22
N ARG A 46 3.24 -4.27 -8.46
CA ARG A 46 4.08 -3.22 -9.02
C ARG A 46 3.18 -2.13 -9.59
N LEU A 47 3.36 -0.91 -9.13
CA LEU A 47 2.55 0.25 -9.51
C LEU A 47 3.40 1.24 -10.29
N GLY A 48 2.81 1.82 -11.34
CA GLY A 48 3.36 3.00 -11.99
C GLY A 48 3.29 4.21 -11.07
N LEU A 49 4.29 5.06 -11.14
CA LEU A 49 4.27 6.37 -10.48
C LEU A 49 3.76 7.44 -11.46
N ALA A 50 3.56 8.66 -10.95
CA ALA A 50 3.18 9.78 -11.80
C ALA A 50 4.25 10.03 -12.89
N PRO A 51 3.88 10.56 -14.06
CA PRO A 51 4.84 10.84 -15.12
C PRO A 51 6.03 11.68 -14.64
N GLY A 52 7.25 11.21 -14.89
CA GLY A 52 8.50 11.81 -14.43
C GLY A 52 8.89 11.52 -12.98
N ALA A 53 8.09 10.75 -12.24
CA ALA A 53 8.39 10.35 -10.86
C ALA A 53 8.94 8.92 -10.80
N VAL A 54 10.02 8.75 -10.04
CA VAL A 54 10.72 7.45 -9.86
C VAL A 54 10.76 7.01 -8.40
N THR A 55 10.22 7.84 -7.50
CA THR A 55 10.04 7.55 -6.08
C THR A 55 8.88 8.34 -5.49
N GLN A 56 8.51 8.05 -4.24
CA GLN A 56 7.41 8.68 -3.51
C GLN A 56 7.85 9.95 -2.75
N THR A 57 8.32 10.96 -3.50
CA THR A 57 8.61 12.31 -2.97
C THR A 57 7.75 13.35 -3.67
N LEU A 58 7.57 14.54 -3.09
CA LEU A 58 6.81 15.61 -3.74
C LEU A 58 7.39 16.02 -5.09
N SER A 59 8.70 15.90 -5.26
CA SER A 59 9.39 16.23 -6.51
C SER A 59 9.38 15.10 -7.54
N GLY A 60 9.01 13.89 -7.13
CA GLY A 60 9.17 12.66 -7.92
C GLY A 60 10.61 12.17 -8.07
N LYS A 61 11.61 12.92 -7.59
CA LYS A 61 13.04 12.59 -7.65
C LYS A 61 13.51 11.86 -6.39
N PRO A 62 14.59 11.06 -6.45
CA PRO A 62 15.15 10.37 -5.29
C PRO A 62 15.34 11.29 -4.08
N ALA A 63 14.87 10.86 -2.91
CA ALA A 63 15.13 11.50 -1.62
C ALA A 63 16.53 11.15 -1.09
N SER A 64 17.06 9.98 -1.44
CA SER A 64 18.42 9.54 -1.14
C SER A 64 19.27 9.47 -2.41
N ARG A 65 20.50 10.00 -2.33
CA ARG A 65 21.52 9.87 -3.39
C ARG A 65 22.04 8.44 -3.56
N LYS A 66 21.91 7.61 -2.52
CA LYS A 66 22.25 6.19 -2.55
C LYS A 66 20.98 5.38 -2.79
N LEU A 67 20.93 4.72 -3.93
CA LEU A 67 19.82 3.87 -4.34
C LEU A 67 19.91 2.51 -3.66
N ILE A 68 18.76 1.94 -3.29
CA ILE A 68 18.64 0.58 -2.75
C ILE A 68 18.27 -0.44 -3.83
N TRP A 69 17.75 0.03 -4.96
CA TRP A 69 17.30 -0.82 -6.06
C TRP A 69 18.39 -0.97 -7.15
N PRO A 70 18.79 -2.20 -7.52
CA PRO A 70 19.77 -2.44 -8.59
C PRO A 70 19.43 -1.89 -9.98
N HIS A 71 18.17 -1.54 -10.28
CA HIS A 71 17.77 -1.03 -11.60
C HIS A 71 17.87 0.50 -11.72
N GLY A 72 18.40 1.19 -10.71
CA GLY A 72 18.59 2.63 -10.74
C GLY A 72 17.30 3.43 -10.52
N ASP A 73 17.31 4.70 -10.93
CA ASP A 73 16.25 5.70 -10.75
C ASP A 73 15.64 6.15 -12.09
N GLN A 74 15.62 5.26 -13.09
CA GLN A 74 15.10 5.57 -14.43
C GLN A 74 13.72 4.98 -14.70
N VAL A 75 13.20 4.15 -13.79
CA VAL A 75 11.93 3.44 -13.97
C VAL A 75 10.86 4.09 -13.09
N GLU A 76 9.75 4.50 -13.71
CA GLU A 76 8.63 5.19 -13.04
C GLU A 76 7.74 4.20 -12.27
N THR A 77 8.28 3.56 -11.23
CA THR A 77 7.56 2.51 -10.50
C THR A 77 7.95 2.38 -9.04
N SER A 78 7.03 1.82 -8.26
CA SER A 78 7.28 1.29 -6.92
C SER A 78 6.66 -0.12 -6.79
N LEU A 79 7.22 -0.93 -5.89
CA LEU A 79 6.59 -2.19 -5.50
C LEU A 79 5.82 -1.97 -4.19
N SER A 80 4.55 -2.34 -4.18
CA SER A 80 3.70 -2.27 -3.00
C SER A 80 3.38 -3.67 -2.50
N VAL A 81 3.52 -3.87 -1.19
CA VAL A 81 3.21 -5.12 -0.51
C VAL A 81 2.23 -4.82 0.61
N TRP A 82 1.08 -5.47 0.58
CA TRP A 82 0.08 -5.41 1.65
C TRP A 82 0.04 -6.73 2.37
N THR A 83 0.05 -6.70 3.69
CA THR A 83 -0.02 -7.90 4.53
C THR A 83 -1.17 -7.78 5.51
N GLN A 84 -2.03 -8.77 5.53
CA GLN A 84 -3.05 -8.90 6.55
C GLN A 84 -2.42 -9.41 7.86
N PRO A 85 -2.86 -8.89 9.02
CA PRO A 85 -3.98 -7.96 9.16
C PRO A 85 -3.60 -6.48 9.14
N ASN A 86 -2.31 -6.11 9.26
CA ASN A 86 -1.98 -4.81 9.84
C ASN A 86 -0.72 -4.12 9.29
N SER A 87 -0.21 -4.48 8.12
CA SER A 87 1.00 -3.83 7.59
C SER A 87 0.97 -3.65 6.07
N TRP A 88 1.59 -2.59 5.58
CA TRP A 88 1.83 -2.38 4.16
C TRP A 88 3.17 -1.68 3.95
N HIS A 89 3.73 -1.83 2.76
CA HIS A 89 5.09 -1.42 2.44
C HIS A 89 5.18 -0.91 1.01
N HIS A 90 5.95 0.16 0.81
CA HIS A 90 6.28 0.69 -0.50
C HIS A 90 7.79 0.67 -0.69
N PHE A 91 8.25 -0.09 -1.68
CA PHE A 91 9.64 -0.18 -2.07
C PHE A 91 9.86 0.72 -3.29
N CYS A 92 10.60 1.81 -3.09
CA CYS A 92 11.03 2.72 -4.14
C CYS A 92 12.48 2.42 -4.56
N CYS A 93 13.01 3.18 -5.51
CA CYS A 93 14.39 3.02 -5.97
C CYS A 93 15.44 3.37 -4.90
N ASP A 94 15.13 4.31 -4.02
CA ASP A 94 16.08 4.94 -3.09
C ASP A 94 15.76 4.72 -1.60
N HIS A 95 14.53 4.34 -1.28
CA HIS A 95 14.09 4.05 0.09
C HIS A 95 12.89 3.08 0.13
N VAL A 96 12.65 2.51 1.30
CA VAL A 96 11.43 1.74 1.61
C VAL A 96 10.65 2.48 2.68
N VAL A 97 9.33 2.58 2.50
CA VAL A 97 8.41 3.06 3.55
C VAL A 97 7.62 1.88 4.06
N THR A 98 7.69 1.62 5.36
CA THR A 98 6.97 0.53 6.02
C THR A 98 5.92 1.10 6.95
N PHE A 99 4.77 0.44 7.04
CA PHE A 99 3.64 0.85 7.86
C PHE A 99 3.17 -0.34 8.69
N SER A 100 2.92 -0.14 9.97
CA SER A 100 2.28 -1.13 10.83
C SER A 100 1.25 -0.49 11.75
N LEU A 101 0.11 -1.17 11.89
CA LEU A 101 -0.97 -0.79 12.78
C LEU A 101 -0.92 -1.63 14.05
N VAL A 102 -0.97 -0.97 15.20
CA VAL A 102 -1.05 -1.60 16.51
C VAL A 102 -2.34 -1.17 17.19
N PRO A 103 -3.29 -2.09 17.46
CA PRO A 103 -4.50 -1.73 18.18
C PRO A 103 -4.15 -1.37 19.63
N LEU A 104 -4.59 -0.19 20.07
CA LEU A 104 -4.40 0.27 21.46
C LEU A 104 -5.69 0.14 22.29
N ALA A 105 -6.83 0.29 21.64
CA ALA A 105 -8.16 0.10 22.19
C ALA A 105 -9.17 -0.12 21.04
N ALA A 106 -10.44 -0.38 21.35
CA ALA A 106 -11.50 -0.52 20.35
C ALA A 106 -11.71 0.75 19.50
N ASP A 107 -11.31 1.92 20.02
CA ASP A 107 -11.47 3.23 19.38
C ASP A 107 -10.12 3.92 19.07
N ARG A 108 -8.99 3.21 19.22
CA ARG A 108 -7.65 3.79 19.03
C ARG A 108 -6.66 2.79 18.43
N THR A 109 -5.96 3.25 17.40
CA THR A 109 -4.90 2.50 16.71
C THR A 109 -3.66 3.36 16.58
N LEU A 110 -2.49 2.80 16.88
CA LEU A 110 -1.21 3.43 16.58
C LEU A 110 -0.78 3.04 15.18
N LEU A 111 -0.54 4.03 14.32
CA LEU A 111 0.19 3.85 13.06
C LEU A 111 1.67 4.13 13.29
N ARG A 112 2.53 3.14 13.01
CA ARG A 112 3.98 3.31 12.96
C ARG A 112 4.44 3.28 11.50
N THR A 113 5.03 4.38 11.05
CA THR A 113 5.68 4.48 9.74
C THR A 113 7.19 4.59 9.92
N SER A 114 7.95 3.78 9.17
CA SER A 114 9.42 3.81 9.19
C SER A 114 9.95 3.98 7.77
N TRP A 115 11.03 4.73 7.62
CA TRP A 115 11.73 4.92 6.36
C TRP A 115 13.08 4.23 6.45
N LEU A 116 13.35 3.37 5.47
CA LEU A 116 14.61 2.62 5.36
C LEU A 116 15.35 3.16 4.14
N VAL A 117 16.57 3.66 4.35
CA VAL A 117 17.49 4.09 3.30
C VAL A 117 18.66 3.11 3.20
N HIS A 118 19.54 3.28 2.23
CA HIS A 118 20.77 2.47 2.13
C HIS A 118 21.58 2.56 3.44
N GLU A 119 22.18 1.46 3.88
CA GLU A 119 22.93 1.37 5.15
C GLU A 119 24.15 2.31 5.25
N ASP A 120 24.60 2.85 4.12
CA ASP A 120 25.75 3.75 4.00
C ASP A 120 25.30 5.20 3.79
N ALA A 121 24.00 5.47 3.73
CA ALA A 121 23.47 6.81 3.50
C ALA A 121 23.59 7.65 4.77
N VAL A 122 24.18 8.84 4.62
CA VAL A 122 24.40 9.77 5.73
C VAL A 122 23.40 10.91 5.66
N GLU A 123 22.67 11.14 6.76
CA GLU A 123 21.75 12.27 6.89
C GLU A 123 22.46 13.60 6.67
N GLY A 124 21.83 14.52 5.95
CA GLY A 124 22.40 15.83 5.58
C GLY A 124 23.42 15.79 4.44
N VAL A 125 23.82 14.60 3.98
CA VAL A 125 24.73 14.41 2.83
C VAL A 125 24.00 13.70 1.69
N ASP A 126 23.47 12.51 1.97
CA ASP A 126 22.81 11.67 0.99
C ASP A 126 21.30 11.89 0.96
N TYR A 127 20.70 12.23 2.10
CA TYR A 127 19.27 12.49 2.22
C TYR A 127 18.97 13.57 3.25
N ASP A 128 17.78 14.16 3.13
CA ASP A 128 17.20 15.10 4.08
C ASP A 128 15.91 14.47 4.63
N VAL A 129 15.77 14.42 5.96
CA VAL A 129 14.66 13.72 6.63
C VAL A 129 13.31 14.34 6.27
N ASP A 130 13.23 15.67 6.18
CA ASP A 130 11.97 16.32 5.89
C ASP A 130 11.52 16.01 4.46
N LYS A 131 12.40 16.12 3.46
CA LYS A 131 12.09 15.72 2.07
C LYS A 131 11.73 14.24 1.93
N LEU A 132 12.44 13.36 2.64
CA LEU A 132 12.19 11.91 2.62
C LEU A 132 10.81 11.55 3.17
N THR A 133 10.33 12.30 4.16
CA THR A 133 9.13 11.94 4.92
C THR A 133 7.90 12.79 4.59
N GLU A 134 8.06 13.91 3.89
CA GLU A 134 7.02 14.92 3.67
C GLU A 134 5.72 14.35 3.09
N VAL A 135 5.81 13.56 2.01
CA VAL A 135 4.64 12.96 1.34
C VAL A 135 3.83 12.14 2.33
N TRP A 136 4.47 11.15 2.97
CA TRP A 136 3.78 10.21 3.84
C TRP A 136 3.39 10.83 5.19
N ARG A 137 4.10 11.84 5.69
CA ARG A 137 3.63 12.65 6.83
C ARG A 137 2.31 13.34 6.49
N ALA A 138 2.21 13.96 5.32
CA ALA A 138 0.99 14.63 4.87
C ALA A 138 -0.15 13.63 4.62
N THR A 139 0.11 12.55 3.88
CA THR A 139 -0.87 11.51 3.57
C THR A 139 -1.40 10.83 4.83
N ASN A 140 -0.53 10.41 5.75
CA ASN A 140 -0.95 9.78 7.01
C ASN A 140 -1.81 10.71 7.87
N ALA A 141 -1.51 12.01 7.88
CA ALA A 141 -2.32 12.99 8.62
C ALA A 141 -3.71 13.18 7.99
N GLN A 142 -3.82 13.11 6.66
CA GLN A 142 -5.09 13.17 5.95
C GLN A 142 -5.91 11.90 6.19
N ASP A 143 -5.31 10.73 6.01
CA ASP A 143 -5.97 9.44 6.22
C ASP A 143 -6.41 9.25 7.69
N GLY A 144 -5.58 9.68 8.64
CA GLY A 144 -5.92 9.67 10.06
C GLY A 144 -7.18 10.48 10.36
N ARG A 145 -7.29 11.70 9.80
CA ARG A 145 -8.51 12.52 9.97
C ARG A 145 -9.74 11.89 9.33
N LEU A 146 -9.60 11.25 8.17
CA LEU A 146 -10.70 10.53 7.53
C LEU A 146 -11.16 9.35 8.37
N ALA A 147 -10.22 8.58 8.93
CA ALA A 147 -10.52 7.46 9.83
C ALA A 147 -11.21 7.92 11.12
N GLU A 148 -10.74 9.00 11.74
CA GLU A 148 -11.34 9.60 12.94
C GLU A 148 -12.78 10.08 12.66
N ASN A 149 -13.00 10.78 11.55
CA ASN A 149 -14.33 11.24 11.14
C ASN A 149 -15.28 10.07 10.87
N ASN A 150 -14.80 9.03 10.18
CA ASN A 150 -15.58 7.83 9.91
C ASN A 150 -15.98 7.13 11.22
N HIS A 151 -15.03 6.97 12.14
CA HIS A 151 -15.30 6.37 13.46
C HIS A 151 -16.31 7.20 14.27
N ALA A 152 -16.21 8.53 14.25
CA ALA A 152 -17.16 9.42 14.92
C ALA A 152 -18.59 9.21 14.41
N GLY A 153 -18.78 9.02 13.10
CA GLY A 153 -20.09 8.70 12.51
C GLY A 153 -20.60 7.32 12.94
N ILE A 154 -19.75 6.30 12.90
CA ILE A 154 -20.07 4.92 13.30
C ILE A 154 -20.53 4.82 14.76
N LYS A 155 -19.99 5.66 15.65
CA LYS A 155 -20.37 5.69 17.08
C LYS A 155 -21.78 6.24 17.35
N THR A 156 -22.45 6.80 16.36
CA THR A 156 -23.79 7.38 16.55
C THR A 156 -24.88 6.32 16.42
N ASP A 157 -26.02 6.54 17.09
CA ASP A 157 -27.18 5.63 17.02
C ASP A 157 -27.82 5.56 15.61
N GLY A 158 -27.50 6.52 14.74
CA GLY A 158 -28.04 6.60 13.38
C GLY A 158 -27.25 5.81 12.33
N TYR A 159 -26.09 5.27 12.69
CA TYR A 159 -25.26 4.52 11.75
C TYR A 159 -25.92 3.20 11.33
N GLN A 160 -25.94 2.94 10.03
CA GLN A 160 -26.27 1.65 9.44
C GLN A 160 -25.21 1.30 8.38
N PRO A 161 -24.71 0.05 8.33
CA PRO A 161 -23.75 -0.36 7.31
C PRO A 161 -24.33 -0.19 5.90
N GLY A 162 -23.63 0.57 5.05
CA GLY A 162 -23.96 0.71 3.63
C GLY A 162 -23.31 -0.37 2.76
N PRO A 163 -23.73 -0.49 1.49
CA PRO A 163 -23.03 -1.32 0.53
C PRO A 163 -21.67 -0.72 0.15
N TYR A 164 -20.67 -1.57 -0.06
CA TYR A 164 -19.42 -1.16 -0.69
C TYR A 164 -19.62 -0.93 -2.18
N SER A 165 -18.89 0.04 -2.73
CA SER A 165 -18.79 0.28 -4.16
C SER A 165 -17.93 -0.78 -4.86
N ASN A 166 -18.01 -0.84 -6.20
CA ASN A 166 -17.16 -1.73 -7.01
C ASN A 166 -15.66 -1.44 -6.87
N GLU A 167 -15.29 -0.22 -6.44
CA GLU A 167 -13.90 0.18 -6.21
C GLU A 167 -13.36 -0.27 -4.84
N GLU A 168 -14.25 -0.69 -3.93
CA GLU A 168 -13.92 -1.10 -2.56
C GLU A 168 -13.79 -2.62 -2.40
N LYS A 169 -13.56 -3.36 -3.50
CA LYS A 169 -13.39 -4.82 -3.49
C LYS A 169 -12.36 -5.30 -2.45
N LEU A 170 -11.25 -4.56 -2.29
CA LEU A 170 -10.21 -4.90 -1.31
C LEU A 170 -10.66 -4.66 0.15
N VAL A 171 -11.57 -3.70 0.38
CA VAL A 171 -12.16 -3.46 1.70
C VAL A 171 -13.08 -4.62 2.08
N ASP A 172 -13.93 -5.07 1.14
CA ASP A 172 -14.81 -6.22 1.38
C ASP A 172 -14.03 -7.54 1.54
N ALA A 173 -12.94 -7.71 0.79
CA ALA A 173 -12.01 -8.83 0.95
C ALA A 173 -11.36 -8.84 2.35
N PHE A 174 -10.88 -7.68 2.83
CA PHE A 174 -10.31 -7.56 4.17
C PHE A 174 -11.33 -7.85 5.26
N LYS A 175 -12.56 -7.30 5.15
CA LYS A 175 -13.66 -7.60 6.07
C LYS A 175 -13.97 -9.10 6.11
N SER A 176 -14.04 -9.74 4.94
CA SER A 176 -14.31 -11.18 4.83
C SER A 176 -13.22 -12.00 5.51
N PHE A 177 -11.94 -11.68 5.24
CA PHE A 177 -10.81 -12.28 5.94
C PHE A 177 -10.93 -12.12 7.47
N TYR A 178 -11.19 -10.90 7.95
CA TYR A 178 -11.30 -10.61 9.37
C TYR A 178 -12.39 -11.43 10.05
N VAL A 179 -13.59 -11.51 9.45
CA VAL A 179 -14.71 -12.27 9.99
C VAL A 179 -14.39 -13.76 10.01
N VAL A 180 -13.90 -14.33 8.90
CA VAL A 180 -13.55 -15.76 8.81
C VAL A 180 -12.50 -16.13 9.86
N LYS A 181 -11.39 -15.38 9.93
CA LYS A 181 -10.33 -15.64 10.90
C LYS A 181 -10.76 -15.43 12.35
N SER A 182 -11.64 -14.47 12.61
CA SER A 182 -12.19 -14.27 13.95
C SER A 182 -13.10 -15.43 14.37
N LEU A 183 -13.92 -15.96 13.46
CA LEU A 183 -14.77 -17.11 13.73
C LEU A 183 -13.94 -18.38 13.96
N GLU A 184 -12.96 -18.65 13.10
CA GLU A 184 -12.02 -19.78 13.28
C GLU A 184 -11.31 -19.72 14.64
N ALA A 185 -10.89 -18.53 15.08
CA ALA A 185 -10.22 -18.34 16.37
C ALA A 185 -11.14 -18.50 17.59
N LEU A 186 -12.46 -18.41 17.39
CA LEU A 186 -13.47 -18.63 18.43
C LEU A 186 -13.91 -20.09 18.54
N GLU A 187 -13.60 -20.93 17.54
CA GLU A 187 -13.85 -22.36 17.65
C GLU A 187 -12.97 -22.96 18.75
N PRO A 188 -13.54 -23.77 19.68
CA PRO A 188 -12.73 -24.42 20.70
C PRO A 188 -11.69 -25.31 20.01
N ALA A 189 -10.42 -25.13 20.37
CA ALA A 189 -9.35 -26.02 19.91
C ALA A 189 -9.83 -27.46 20.08
N ALA A 190 -9.89 -28.22 18.99
CA ALA A 190 -10.31 -29.61 19.03
C ALA A 190 -9.51 -30.31 20.13
N THR A 191 -10.19 -30.75 21.18
CA THR A 191 -9.58 -31.56 22.24
C THR A 191 -9.05 -32.82 21.58
N GLU A 192 -7.75 -32.88 21.34
CA GLU A 192 -7.05 -34.12 21.05
C GLU A 192 -7.22 -35.03 22.26
N GLY A 193 -8.01 -36.09 22.08
CA GLY A 193 -8.25 -37.15 23.07
C GLY A 193 -7.28 -38.31 22.94
#